data_AF-P74162-F1
#
_entry.id   AF-P74162-F1
#
_cell.length_a   1.000
_cell.length_b   1.000
_cell.length_c   1.000
_cell.angle_alpha   90.00
_cell.angle_beta   90.00
_cell.angle_gamma   90.00
#
_symmetry.space_group_name_H-M   'P 1'
#
loop_
_entity.id
_entity.type
_entity.pdbx_description
1 polymer ?
#
loop_
_entity_poly.entity_id
_entity_poly.type
_entity_poly.pdbx_seq_one_letter_code
_entity_poly.pdbx_strand_id
1 'polypeptide(L)'
;MTTATHLLKLAATVLLGSLVTTAPLVRAQFTAPAPQNNTSTPIPKVELNFQPLETALASQQFSQANEITRRLLLAATNRTLQGWLTTDTIEQIPCQDLKTIDQLWLQHSNNRFGFTPQLEAFLATGNRPGRLMSPESYDQFGDRIGWRKENQWVIFKKNLDFTLNAPAGHLPSPRDEYQINGGRLEYTALMGRFQVCQSGQVPTAPVRFTPFGS
;
A
#
# COMPACT_ATOMS: atom_id res chain seq x y z
N MET A 1 51.54 53.96 -66.92
CA MET A 1 52.51 54.44 -65.92
C MET A 1 51.91 54.13 -64.55
N THR A 2 52.28 52.97 -63.95
CA THR A 2 53.16 52.84 -62.75
C THR A 2 52.48 53.38 -61.48
N THR A 3 52.28 52.67 -60.36
CA THR A 3 52.96 51.52 -59.74
C THR A 3 52.10 50.93 -58.60
N ALA A 4 52.39 49.69 -58.22
CA ALA A 4 51.80 48.91 -57.12
C ALA A 4 52.32 49.29 -55.71
N THR A 5 51.61 48.89 -54.64
CA THR A 5 52.10 48.13 -53.45
C THR A 5 50.99 48.04 -52.37
N HIS A 6 50.44 46.83 -52.13
CA HIS A 6 50.61 45.94 -50.96
C HIS A 6 49.85 46.32 -49.67
N LEU A 7 48.99 45.41 -49.20
CA LEU A 7 49.13 44.77 -47.87
C LEU A 7 48.24 43.53 -47.73
N LEU A 8 48.75 42.61 -46.91
CA LEU A 8 48.38 41.20 -46.74
C LEU A 8 47.06 40.98 -45.98
N LYS A 9 46.45 39.81 -46.22
CA LYS A 9 46.18 38.71 -45.24
C LYS A 9 45.36 37.61 -45.94
N LEU A 10 45.99 36.53 -46.40
CA LEU A 10 46.17 35.23 -45.71
C LEU A 10 44.92 34.68 -45.01
N ALA A 11 44.38 33.59 -45.57
CA ALA A 11 44.42 32.23 -44.99
C ALA A 11 43.44 31.34 -45.80
N ALA A 12 43.95 30.50 -46.71
CA ALA A 12 44.38 29.12 -46.46
C ALA A 12 43.20 28.14 -46.45
N THR A 13 42.80 27.74 -47.66
CA THR A 13 42.04 26.53 -47.95
C THR A 13 42.91 25.32 -47.58
N VAL A 14 42.47 24.47 -46.66
CA VAL A 14 43.11 23.17 -46.40
C VAL A 14 42.11 22.06 -46.66
N LEU A 15 42.57 21.13 -47.50
CA LEU A 15 41.88 19.99 -48.06
C LEU A 15 41.41 18.99 -46.99
N LEU A 16 40.21 18.44 -47.20
CA LEU A 16 39.69 17.27 -46.51
C LEU A 16 40.57 16.04 -46.81
N GLY A 17 41.41 15.67 -45.85
CA GLY A 17 41.99 14.33 -45.74
C GLY A 17 41.24 13.56 -44.66
N SER A 18 40.36 12.64 -45.06
CA SER A 18 39.64 11.77 -44.13
C SER A 18 40.52 10.59 -43.72
N LEU A 19 41.16 10.67 -42.55
CA LEU A 19 41.70 9.50 -41.86
C LEU A 19 40.68 9.06 -40.81
N VAL A 20 39.76 8.18 -41.22
CA VAL A 20 38.87 7.48 -40.29
C VAL A 20 39.67 6.32 -39.70
N THR A 21 40.16 6.48 -38.48
CA THR A 21 40.70 5.37 -37.69
C THR A 21 39.55 4.46 -37.28
N THR A 22 39.41 3.32 -37.94
CA THR A 22 38.42 2.29 -37.58
C THR A 22 38.88 1.57 -36.32
N ALA A 23 38.42 1.99 -35.15
CA ALA A 23 38.42 1.13 -33.97
C ALA A 23 37.40 -0.02 -34.20
N PRO A 24 37.74 -1.28 -33.88
CA PRO A 24 36.78 -2.36 -34.03
C PRO A 24 35.68 -2.17 -32.98
N LEU A 25 34.41 -2.19 -33.41
CA LEU A 25 33.30 -2.39 -32.49
C LEU A 25 33.44 -3.79 -31.88
N VAL A 26 33.88 -3.88 -30.64
CA VAL A 26 33.68 -5.07 -29.82
C VAL A 26 32.17 -5.14 -29.56
N ARG A 27 31.49 -5.98 -30.33
CA ARG A 27 30.07 -6.28 -30.11
C ARG A 27 29.97 -7.07 -28.80
N ALA A 28 29.70 -6.37 -27.70
CA ALA A 28 29.32 -7.03 -26.46
C ALA A 28 28.04 -7.84 -26.74
N GLN A 29 28.17 -9.16 -26.72
CA GLN A 29 27.02 -10.05 -26.74
C GLN A 29 26.34 -9.91 -25.38
N PHE A 30 25.28 -9.10 -25.32
CA PHE A 30 24.35 -9.15 -24.21
C PHE A 30 23.64 -10.51 -24.28
N THR A 31 24.14 -11.49 -23.55
CA THR A 31 23.37 -12.71 -23.26
C THR A 31 22.14 -12.28 -22.48
N ALA A 32 20.96 -12.62 -23.01
CA ALA A 32 19.71 -12.39 -22.29
C ALA A 32 19.80 -13.11 -20.92
N PRO A 33 19.45 -12.44 -19.81
CA PRO A 33 19.40 -13.13 -18.52
C PRO A 33 18.39 -14.27 -18.63
N ALA A 34 18.75 -15.44 -18.10
CA ALA A 34 17.89 -16.61 -18.03
C ALA A 34 16.53 -16.25 -17.41
N PRO A 35 15.42 -16.87 -17.86
CA PRO A 35 14.10 -16.59 -17.31
C PRO A 35 14.12 -16.78 -15.80
N GLN A 36 13.92 -15.69 -15.07
CA GLN A 36 13.77 -15.71 -13.63
C GLN A 36 12.46 -16.44 -13.33
N ASN A 37 12.57 -17.72 -12.99
CA ASN A 37 11.47 -18.51 -12.48
C ASN A 37 11.11 -17.92 -11.10
N ASN A 38 10.21 -16.94 -11.09
CA ASN A 38 9.63 -16.36 -9.88
C ASN A 38 8.72 -17.41 -9.23
N THR A 39 9.35 -18.44 -8.67
CA THR A 39 8.70 -19.40 -7.79
C THR A 39 8.54 -18.65 -6.47
N SER A 40 7.38 -18.04 -6.27
CA SER A 40 7.00 -17.46 -4.98
C SER A 40 7.07 -18.57 -3.94
N THR A 41 8.15 -18.58 -3.15
CA THR A 41 8.29 -19.49 -2.02
C THR A 41 7.12 -19.21 -1.07
N PRO A 42 6.30 -20.20 -0.71
CA PRO A 42 5.21 -19.99 0.24
C PRO A 42 5.79 -19.46 1.54
N ILE A 43 5.30 -18.31 1.99
CA ILE A 43 5.68 -17.74 3.26
C ILE A 43 5.34 -18.76 4.35
N PRO A 44 6.28 -19.12 5.25
CA PRO A 44 5.99 -20.04 6.35
C PRO A 44 4.79 -19.53 7.14
N LYS A 45 3.77 -20.40 7.30
CA LYS A 45 2.57 -20.05 8.05
C LYS A 45 2.95 -19.77 9.50
N VAL A 46 2.79 -18.52 9.93
CA VAL A 46 2.99 -18.12 11.32
C VAL A 46 1.73 -18.50 12.11
N GLU A 47 1.90 -19.25 13.20
CA GLU A 47 0.81 -19.47 14.13
C GLU A 47 0.68 -18.24 15.05
N LEU A 48 -0.47 -17.57 14.97
CA LEU A 48 -0.73 -16.35 15.73
C LEU A 48 -1.42 -16.67 17.05
N ASN A 49 -0.95 -16.05 18.13
CA ASN A 49 -1.64 -16.07 19.42
C ASN A 49 -2.64 -14.91 19.52
N PHE A 50 -3.94 -15.22 19.45
CA PHE A 50 -5.02 -14.24 19.55
C PHE A 50 -5.48 -13.94 20.99
N GLN A 51 -5.03 -14.72 21.98
CA GLN A 51 -5.44 -14.57 23.38
C GLN A 51 -5.24 -13.14 23.94
N PRO A 52 -4.13 -12.43 23.64
CA PRO A 52 -3.96 -11.06 24.10
C PRO A 52 -4.99 -10.10 23.51
N LEU A 53 -5.40 -10.32 22.25
CA LEU A 53 -6.43 -9.50 21.60
C LEU A 53 -7.77 -9.73 22.29
N GLU A 54 -8.16 -10.99 22.47
CA GLU A 54 -9.39 -11.36 23.16
C GLU A 54 -9.44 -10.80 24.59
N THR A 55 -8.35 -10.91 25.35
CA THR A 55 -8.26 -10.37 26.72
C THR A 55 -8.46 -8.86 26.77
N ALA A 56 -7.79 -8.13 25.88
CA ALA A 56 -7.91 -6.68 25.82
C ALA A 56 -9.33 -6.25 25.42
N LEU A 57 -9.93 -6.94 24.45
CA LEU A 57 -11.30 -6.69 23.99
C LEU A 57 -12.35 -7.02 25.07
N ALA A 58 -12.24 -8.17 25.73
CA ALA A 58 -13.12 -8.57 26.83
C ALA A 58 -13.06 -7.57 28.01
N SER A 59 -11.90 -6.95 28.22
CA SER A 59 -11.69 -5.91 29.24
C SER A 59 -12.02 -4.49 28.74
N GLN A 60 -12.58 -4.34 27.53
CA GLN A 60 -12.87 -3.07 26.87
C GLN A 60 -11.67 -2.11 26.74
N GLN A 61 -10.45 -2.65 26.73
CA GLN A 61 -9.22 -1.90 26.51
C GLN A 61 -9.00 -1.69 25.00
N PHE A 62 -9.93 -1.02 24.33
CA PHE A 62 -9.98 -0.92 22.87
C PHE A 62 -8.74 -0.26 22.26
N SER A 63 -8.12 0.69 22.96
CA SER A 63 -6.85 1.29 22.56
C SER A 63 -5.72 0.24 22.50
N GLN A 64 -5.62 -0.62 23.52
CA GLN A 64 -4.64 -1.70 23.55
C GLN A 64 -4.97 -2.77 22.49
N ALA A 65 -6.24 -3.15 22.36
CA ALA A 65 -6.70 -4.10 21.35
C ALA A 65 -6.38 -3.65 19.93
N ASN A 66 -6.46 -2.34 19.66
CA ASN A 66 -6.06 -1.75 18.38
C ASN A 66 -4.58 -1.99 18.08
N GLU A 67 -3.69 -1.74 19.05
CA GLU A 67 -2.26 -1.96 18.90
C GLU A 67 -1.90 -3.45 18.75
N ILE A 68 -2.60 -4.32 19.46
CA ILE A 68 -2.44 -5.77 19.32
C ILE A 68 -2.89 -6.21 17.91
N THR A 69 -4.02 -5.68 17.42
CA THR A 69 -4.52 -5.98 16.08
C THR A 69 -3.50 -5.62 15.00
N ARG A 70 -2.92 -4.41 15.06
CA ARG A 70 -1.87 -4.01 14.11
C ARG A 70 -0.64 -4.94 14.18
N ARG A 71 -0.21 -5.34 15.39
CA ARG A 71 0.88 -6.30 15.58
C ARG A 71 0.57 -7.68 15.00
N LEU A 72 -0.66 -8.16 15.13
CA LEU A 72 -1.09 -9.42 14.53
C LEU A 72 -1.05 -9.37 13.00
N LEU A 73 -1.50 -8.27 12.38
CA LEU A 73 -1.43 -8.10 10.91
C LEU A 73 0.01 -8.06 10.40
N LEU A 74 0.92 -7.42 11.13
CA LEU A 74 2.36 -7.44 10.82
C LEU A 74 2.95 -8.84 10.98
N ALA A 75 2.61 -9.55 12.06
CA ALA A 75 3.09 -10.91 12.29
C ALA A 75 2.59 -11.89 11.23
N ALA A 76 1.32 -11.79 10.83
CA ALA A 76 0.68 -12.61 9.80
C ALA A 76 1.40 -12.54 8.44
N THR A 77 2.16 -11.46 8.20
CA THR A 77 2.89 -11.20 6.96
C THR A 77 4.41 -11.26 7.13
N ASN A 78 4.90 -11.73 8.29
CA ASN A 78 6.32 -11.71 8.65
C ASN A 78 6.96 -10.31 8.57
N ARG A 79 6.20 -9.27 8.91
CA ARG A 79 6.61 -7.86 8.86
C ARG A 79 6.79 -7.20 10.22
N THR A 80 6.88 -7.98 11.30
CA THR A 80 7.05 -7.45 12.65
C THR A 80 8.27 -6.53 12.78
N LEU A 81 9.39 -6.88 12.15
CA LEU A 81 10.63 -6.09 12.22
C LEU A 81 10.57 -4.81 11.36
N GLN A 82 9.89 -4.89 10.22
CA GLN A 82 9.70 -3.76 9.32
C GLN A 82 8.71 -2.78 9.95
N GLY A 83 7.67 -3.29 10.60
CA GLY A 83 6.72 -2.46 11.32
C GLY A 83 5.75 -1.71 10.42
N TRP A 84 5.70 -1.96 9.10
CA TRP A 84 4.69 -1.42 8.18
C TRP A 84 4.21 -2.50 7.22
N LEU A 85 3.01 -2.33 6.65
CA LEU A 85 2.44 -3.21 5.63
C LEU A 85 2.50 -2.52 4.26
N THR A 86 2.71 -3.29 3.20
CA THR A 86 2.50 -2.86 1.80
C THR A 86 1.26 -3.54 1.23
N THR A 87 0.70 -3.02 0.13
CA THR A 87 -0.42 -3.65 -0.59
C THR A 87 -0.16 -5.13 -0.88
N ASP A 88 1.03 -5.47 -1.38
CA ASP A 88 1.41 -6.85 -1.74
C ASP A 88 1.42 -7.77 -0.52
N THR A 89 1.89 -7.28 0.63
CA THR A 89 1.94 -8.07 1.86
C THR A 89 0.57 -8.21 2.49
N ILE A 90 -0.31 -7.22 2.31
CA ILE A 90 -1.70 -7.29 2.76
C ILE A 90 -2.45 -8.38 2.02
N GLU A 91 -2.21 -8.54 0.72
CA GLU A 91 -2.82 -9.62 -0.09
C GLU A 91 -2.45 -11.02 0.42
N GLN A 92 -1.38 -11.15 1.19
CA GLN A 92 -0.88 -12.42 1.73
C GLN A 92 -1.43 -12.76 3.12
N ILE A 93 -2.11 -11.84 3.80
CA ILE A 93 -2.65 -12.10 5.15
C ILE A 93 -3.62 -13.28 5.11
N PRO A 94 -3.43 -14.37 5.87
CA PRO A 94 -4.33 -15.52 5.82
C PRO A 94 -5.77 -15.16 6.17
N CYS A 95 -6.72 -15.70 5.41
CA CYS A 95 -8.14 -15.39 5.62
C CYS A 95 -8.66 -15.82 6.98
N GLN A 96 -8.14 -16.93 7.52
CA GLN A 96 -8.51 -17.38 8.85
C GLN A 96 -8.13 -16.34 9.91
N ASP A 97 -6.94 -15.75 9.81
CA ASP A 97 -6.45 -14.78 10.79
C ASP A 97 -7.28 -13.48 10.74
N LEU A 98 -7.59 -12.98 9.53
CA LEU A 98 -8.48 -11.82 9.38
C LEU A 98 -9.89 -12.07 9.94
N LYS A 99 -10.46 -13.26 9.69
CA LYS A 99 -11.77 -13.64 10.22
C LYS A 99 -11.74 -13.75 11.74
N THR A 100 -10.71 -14.36 12.32
CA THR A 100 -10.56 -14.47 13.77
C THR A 100 -10.46 -13.08 14.43
N ILE A 101 -9.63 -12.19 13.87
CA ILE A 101 -9.53 -10.80 14.36
C ILE A 101 -10.90 -10.11 14.31
N ASP A 102 -11.58 -10.17 13.17
CA ASP A 102 -12.89 -9.54 12.98
C ASP A 102 -13.95 -10.08 13.95
N GLN A 103 -14.03 -11.39 14.11
CA GLN A 103 -14.96 -12.05 15.03
C GLN A 103 -14.76 -11.61 16.49
N LEU A 104 -13.50 -11.52 16.94
CA LEU A 104 -13.19 -11.04 18.28
C LEU A 104 -13.66 -9.59 18.47
N TRP A 105 -13.39 -8.72 17.49
CA TRP A 105 -13.86 -7.33 17.54
C TRP A 105 -15.39 -7.24 17.59
N LEU A 106 -16.09 -8.00 16.74
CA LEU A 106 -17.55 -8.05 16.71
C LEU A 106 -18.14 -8.50 18.06
N GLN A 107 -17.66 -9.63 18.57
CA GLN A 107 -18.14 -10.24 19.82
C GLN A 107 -18.03 -9.30 21.02
N HIS A 108 -16.91 -8.57 21.14
CA HIS A 108 -16.63 -7.74 22.30
C HIS A 108 -17.01 -6.27 22.14
N SER A 109 -17.61 -5.89 21.01
CA SER A 109 -18.05 -4.51 20.74
C SER A 109 -19.55 -4.38 20.48
N ASN A 110 -20.33 -5.44 20.75
CA ASN A 110 -21.74 -5.52 20.35
C ASN A 110 -21.93 -5.30 18.83
N ASN A 111 -21.09 -5.98 18.04
CA ASN A 111 -21.03 -5.93 16.57
C ASN A 111 -20.72 -4.55 15.97
N ARG A 112 -20.25 -3.59 16.78
CA ARG A 112 -20.02 -2.22 16.29
C ARG A 112 -18.65 -2.04 15.66
N PHE A 113 -17.66 -2.80 16.08
CA PHE A 113 -16.28 -2.71 15.62
C PHE A 113 -15.85 -4.01 14.95
N GLY A 114 -14.89 -3.89 14.04
CA GLY A 114 -14.42 -4.97 13.17
C GLY A 114 -14.20 -4.49 11.73
N PHE A 115 -13.58 -5.35 10.93
CA PHE A 115 -13.45 -5.16 9.49
C PHE A 115 -14.78 -5.36 8.75
N THR A 116 -15.73 -6.13 9.31
CA THR A 116 -17.09 -6.30 8.75
C THR A 116 -17.87 -4.98 8.70
N PRO A 117 -18.12 -4.27 9.83
CA PRO A 117 -18.81 -2.98 9.77
C PRO A 117 -18.03 -1.91 8.99
N GLN A 118 -16.70 -2.03 8.93
CA GLN A 118 -15.86 -1.17 8.08
C GLN A 118 -16.12 -1.43 6.60
N LEU A 119 -16.11 -2.69 6.16
CA LEU A 119 -16.36 -3.06 4.76
C LEU A 119 -17.76 -2.63 4.33
N GLU A 120 -18.77 -2.80 5.19
CA GLU A 120 -20.14 -2.32 4.94
C GLU A 120 -20.18 -0.80 4.73
N ALA A 121 -19.56 -0.03 5.64
CA ALA A 121 -19.49 1.42 5.53
C ALA A 121 -18.72 1.85 4.27
N PHE A 122 -17.63 1.16 3.95
CA PHE A 122 -16.77 1.42 2.80
C PHE A 122 -17.52 1.25 1.48
N LEU A 123 -18.27 0.15 1.34
CA LEU A 123 -19.12 -0.10 0.18
C LEU A 123 -20.28 0.89 0.08
N ALA A 124 -20.89 1.22 1.21
CA ALA A 124 -22.05 2.11 1.27
C ALA A 124 -21.72 3.58 0.91
N THR A 125 -20.44 3.97 0.92
CA THR A 125 -19.98 5.29 0.44
C THR A 125 -19.42 5.23 -0.98
N GLY A 126 -19.70 4.17 -1.74
CA GLY A 126 -19.35 4.05 -3.16
C GLY A 126 -17.91 3.59 -3.43
N ASN A 127 -17.13 3.27 -2.38
CA ASN A 127 -15.79 2.74 -2.59
C ASN A 127 -15.82 1.28 -3.06
N ARG A 128 -14.74 0.89 -3.76
CA ARG A 128 -14.56 -0.48 -4.26
C ARG A 128 -13.31 -1.09 -3.62
N PRO A 129 -13.44 -2.14 -2.79
CA PRO A 129 -12.31 -2.77 -2.12
C PRO A 129 -11.23 -3.22 -3.11
N GLY A 130 -9.95 -3.00 -2.79
CA GLY A 130 -8.82 -3.36 -3.66
C GLY A 130 -8.70 -2.55 -4.96
N ARG A 131 -9.46 -1.47 -5.15
CA ARG A 131 -9.45 -0.65 -6.38
C ARG A 131 -9.20 0.81 -6.05
N LEU A 132 -8.71 1.58 -7.03
CA LEU A 132 -8.59 3.03 -6.89
C LEU A 132 -9.95 3.65 -6.51
N MET A 133 -9.95 4.54 -5.52
CA MET A 133 -11.12 5.35 -5.12
C MET A 133 -10.98 6.80 -5.53
N SER A 134 -12.13 7.44 -5.73
CA SER A 134 -12.22 8.89 -5.67
C SER A 134 -11.88 9.38 -4.24
N PRO A 135 -11.15 10.50 -4.09
CA PRO A 135 -10.95 11.14 -2.80
C PRO A 135 -12.26 11.38 -2.02
N GLU A 136 -13.32 11.80 -2.72
CA GLU A 136 -14.62 12.10 -2.14
C GLU A 136 -15.27 10.89 -1.45
N SER A 137 -15.40 9.76 -2.14
CA SER A 137 -15.96 8.52 -1.56
C SER A 137 -15.17 8.06 -0.32
N TYR A 138 -13.85 8.23 -0.31
CA TYR A 138 -13.02 7.85 0.84
C TYR A 138 -13.14 8.85 2.00
N ASP A 139 -13.29 10.14 1.71
CA ASP A 139 -13.59 11.17 2.71
C ASP A 139 -14.95 10.91 3.37
N GLN A 140 -15.98 10.58 2.59
CA GLN A 140 -17.30 10.17 3.11
C GLN A 140 -17.21 8.92 3.98
N PHE A 141 -16.37 7.95 3.60
CA PHE A 141 -16.08 6.78 4.43
C PHE A 141 -15.47 7.20 5.78
N GLY A 142 -14.44 8.04 5.74
CA GLY A 142 -13.78 8.57 6.93
C GLY A 142 -14.73 9.32 7.86
N ASP A 143 -15.62 10.14 7.29
CA ASP A 143 -16.65 10.86 8.06
C ASP A 143 -17.62 9.86 8.71
N ARG A 144 -18.06 8.84 7.97
CA ARG A 144 -19.03 7.83 8.44
C ARG A 144 -18.51 6.99 9.60
N ILE A 145 -17.24 6.58 9.57
CA ILE A 145 -16.64 5.78 10.65
C ILE A 145 -15.90 6.63 11.68
N GLY A 146 -15.90 7.97 11.54
CA GLY A 146 -15.31 8.90 12.51
C GLY A 146 -13.78 9.05 12.44
N TRP A 147 -13.15 8.66 11.34
CA TRP A 147 -11.72 8.89 11.07
C TRP A 147 -11.42 10.25 10.44
N ARG A 148 -12.46 10.95 10.00
CA ARG A 148 -12.41 12.31 9.51
C ARG A 148 -13.44 13.15 10.27
N LYS A 149 -13.03 14.32 10.74
CA LYS A 149 -13.85 15.25 11.52
C LYS A 149 -13.56 16.66 11.02
N GLU A 150 -14.61 17.46 10.82
CA GLU A 150 -14.46 18.85 10.34
C GLU A 150 -13.62 18.94 9.06
N ASN A 151 -13.83 18.00 8.13
CA ASN A 151 -13.07 17.84 6.89
C ASN A 151 -11.57 17.49 7.05
N GLN A 152 -11.11 17.18 8.25
CA GLN A 152 -9.73 16.83 8.55
C GLN A 152 -9.60 15.37 8.98
N TRP A 153 -8.63 14.65 8.41
CA TRP A 153 -8.31 13.30 8.85
C TRP A 153 -7.67 13.32 10.23
N VAL A 154 -8.07 12.39 11.09
CA VAL A 154 -7.46 12.23 12.41
C VAL A 154 -6.04 11.69 12.22
N ILE A 155 -5.04 12.58 12.32
CA ILE A 155 -3.63 12.25 12.04
C ILE A 155 -3.06 11.33 13.13
N PHE A 156 -3.21 11.71 14.39
CA PHE A 156 -2.66 10.96 15.53
C PHE A 156 -3.64 9.88 15.97
N LYS A 157 -3.17 8.62 16.04
CA LYS A 157 -4.03 7.48 16.37
C LYS A 157 -4.60 7.58 17.78
N LYS A 158 -3.85 8.14 18.72
CA LYS A 158 -4.34 8.44 20.07
C LYS A 158 -5.56 9.37 20.14
N ASN A 159 -5.88 10.10 19.06
CA ASN A 159 -7.04 11.00 19.00
C ASN A 159 -8.32 10.30 18.47
N LEU A 160 -8.25 9.00 18.18
CA LEU A 160 -9.43 8.18 17.91
C LEU A 160 -10.27 7.98 19.17
N ASP A 161 -11.54 7.67 19.00
CA ASP A 161 -12.46 7.35 20.10
C ASP A 161 -12.39 5.85 20.42
N PHE A 162 -11.78 5.52 21.56
CA PHE A 162 -11.63 4.14 22.03
C PHE A 162 -12.75 3.71 22.99
N THR A 163 -13.93 4.32 22.88
CA THR A 163 -15.12 3.96 23.65
C THR A 163 -16.18 3.33 22.77
N LEU A 164 -17.17 2.67 23.38
CA LEU A 164 -18.33 2.15 22.67
C LEU A 164 -19.26 3.24 22.11
N ASN A 165 -18.98 4.53 22.34
CA ASN A 165 -19.76 5.64 21.78
C ASN A 165 -19.31 6.04 20.36
N ALA A 166 -18.15 5.54 19.89
CA ALA A 166 -17.64 5.86 18.56
C ALA A 166 -18.63 5.44 17.44
N PRO A 167 -18.44 5.82 16.18
CA PRO A 167 -19.27 5.28 15.10
C PRO A 167 -19.04 3.77 14.87
N ALA A 168 -20.01 3.09 14.25
CA ALA A 168 -19.79 1.71 13.79
C ALA A 168 -18.63 1.68 12.76
N GLY A 169 -17.76 0.68 12.86
CA GLY A 169 -16.55 0.55 12.06
C GLY A 169 -15.38 1.44 12.50
N HIS A 170 -15.50 2.22 13.59
CA HIS A 170 -14.41 3.10 14.02
C HIS A 170 -13.10 2.35 14.36
N LEU A 171 -13.21 1.13 14.88
CA LEU A 171 -12.07 0.29 15.24
C LEU A 171 -12.21 -1.11 14.60
N PRO A 172 -11.10 -1.84 14.38
CA PRO A 172 -9.71 -1.39 14.55
C PRO A 172 -9.26 -0.42 13.46
N SER A 173 -8.34 0.50 13.80
CA SER A 173 -7.58 1.31 12.85
C SER A 173 -6.16 0.72 12.72
N PRO A 174 -5.87 -0.07 11.68
CA PRO A 174 -4.62 -0.81 11.55
C PRO A 174 -3.42 0.04 11.11
N ARG A 175 -3.61 1.37 11.05
CA ARG A 175 -2.61 2.33 10.60
C ARG A 175 -1.49 2.55 11.61
N ASP A 176 -0.40 3.08 11.08
CA ASP A 176 0.71 3.63 11.85
C ASP A 176 0.23 4.85 12.66
N GLU A 177 1.00 5.22 13.68
CA GLU A 177 0.65 6.33 14.59
C GLU A 177 0.36 7.63 13.82
N TYR A 178 1.13 7.88 12.77
CA TYR A 178 1.07 9.09 11.94
C TYR A 178 0.71 8.74 10.50
N GLN A 179 -0.49 9.14 10.04
CA GLN A 179 -0.88 9.03 8.63
C GLN A 179 -1.73 10.21 8.19
N ILE A 180 -1.23 10.97 7.22
CA ILE A 180 -1.82 12.25 6.79
C ILE A 180 -3.15 12.05 6.04
N ASN A 181 -3.30 10.92 5.32
CA ASN A 181 -4.50 10.61 4.52
C ASN A 181 -5.25 9.37 5.01
N GLY A 182 -5.05 8.96 6.27
CA GLY A 182 -5.65 7.74 6.82
C GLY A 182 -5.26 6.44 6.10
N GLY A 183 -4.09 6.42 5.43
CA GLY A 183 -3.53 5.20 4.84
C GLY A 183 -4.33 4.62 3.68
N ARG A 184 -4.88 5.49 2.81
CA ARG A 184 -5.86 5.10 1.77
C ARG A 184 -5.48 3.86 0.98
N LEU A 185 -4.25 3.79 0.46
CA LEU A 185 -3.83 2.71 -0.43
C LEU A 185 -3.78 1.36 0.29
N GLU A 186 -3.11 1.31 1.44
CA GLU A 186 -2.98 0.11 2.26
C GLU A 186 -4.34 -0.32 2.81
N TYR A 187 -5.14 0.63 3.28
CA TYR A 187 -6.46 0.32 3.82
C TYR A 187 -7.41 -0.23 2.77
N THR A 188 -7.36 0.31 1.55
CA THR A 188 -8.10 -0.21 0.39
C THR A 188 -7.71 -1.65 0.07
N ALA A 189 -6.41 -1.94 0.07
CA ALA A 189 -5.92 -3.29 -0.16
C ALA A 189 -6.41 -4.24 0.95
N LEU A 190 -6.45 -3.77 2.21
CA LEU A 190 -6.96 -4.56 3.33
C LEU A 190 -8.45 -4.87 3.18
N MET A 191 -9.27 -3.89 2.80
CA MET A 191 -10.68 -4.13 2.50
C MET A 191 -10.86 -5.10 1.33
N GLY A 192 -10.01 -5.01 0.30
CA GLY A 192 -10.00 -5.94 -0.84
C GLY A 192 -9.71 -7.37 -0.39
N ARG A 193 -8.63 -7.55 0.38
CA ARG A 193 -8.27 -8.84 0.96
C ARG A 193 -9.38 -9.39 1.84
N PHE A 194 -9.96 -8.56 2.69
CA PHE A 194 -11.03 -8.96 3.60
C PHE A 194 -12.29 -9.39 2.84
N GLN A 195 -12.70 -8.66 1.80
CA GLN A 195 -13.84 -9.02 0.95
C GLN A 195 -13.65 -10.39 0.27
N VAL A 196 -12.45 -10.66 -0.25
CA VAL A 196 -12.07 -11.96 -0.83
C VAL A 196 -12.21 -13.07 0.22
N CYS A 197 -11.73 -12.83 1.44
CA CYS A 197 -11.84 -13.79 2.53
C CYS A 197 -13.29 -14.10 2.94
N GLN A 198 -14.20 -13.12 2.86
CA GLN A 198 -15.62 -13.32 3.16
C GLN A 198 -16.36 -14.12 2.08
N SER A 199 -16.03 -13.91 0.81
CA SER A 199 -16.72 -14.51 -0.34
C SER A 199 -16.29 -15.95 -0.66
N GLY A 200 -15.26 -16.48 0.01
CA GLY A 200 -14.74 -17.85 -0.23
C GLY A 200 -14.01 -18.02 -1.57
N GLN A 201 -13.78 -16.94 -2.31
CA GLN A 201 -13.03 -16.96 -3.56
C GLN A 201 -11.53 -16.76 -3.28
N VAL A 202 -10.67 -17.56 -3.92
CA VAL A 202 -9.21 -17.36 -3.93
C VAL A 202 -8.90 -16.18 -4.86
N PRO A 203 -8.03 -15.21 -4.49
CA PRO A 203 -7.77 -14.06 -5.34
C PRO A 203 -7.13 -14.48 -6.68
N THR A 204 -7.81 -14.17 -7.78
CA THR A 204 -7.26 -14.29 -9.13
C THR A 204 -6.29 -13.13 -9.40
N ALA A 205 -5.00 -13.39 -9.21
CA ALA A 205 -3.83 -12.63 -9.68
C ALA A 205 -3.68 -11.17 -9.15
N PRO A 206 -2.42 -10.71 -8.99
CA PRO A 206 -2.15 -9.35 -8.49
C PRO A 206 -2.70 -8.29 -9.45
N VAL A 207 -3.34 -7.27 -8.88
CA VAL A 207 -3.75 -6.08 -9.62
C VAL A 207 -2.48 -5.34 -10.07
N ARG A 208 -2.11 -5.53 -11.34
CA ARG A 208 -1.04 -4.76 -11.97
C ARG A 208 -1.49 -3.30 -12.06
N PHE A 209 -0.83 -2.43 -11.31
CA PHE A 209 -0.90 -0.99 -11.53
C PHE A 209 -0.31 -0.68 -12.91
N THR A 210 -1.15 -0.44 -13.90
CA THR A 210 -0.73 0.25 -15.12
C THR A 210 -0.56 1.73 -14.80
N PRO A 211 0.63 2.34 -15.00
CA PRO A 211 0.75 3.78 -14.93
C PRO A 211 -0.15 4.41 -16.00
N PHE A 212 -0.64 5.60 -15.71
CA PHE A 212 -1.54 6.39 -16.56
C PHE A 212 -1.16 6.33 -18.04
N GLY A 213 -2.20 6.25 -18.88
CA GLY A 213 -2.13 6.07 -20.32
C GLY A 213 -1.20 7.05 -21.05
N SER A 214 -0.67 6.55 -22.16
CA SER A 214 -0.05 7.32 -23.24
C SER A 214 -1.06 8.21 -23.95
#